data_AF-A0A6H9I4E1-F1
#
_entry.id   AF-A0A6H9I4E1-F1
#
_cell.length_a   1.000
_cell.length_b   1.000
_cell.length_c   1.000
_cell.angle_alpha   90.00
_cell.angle_beta   90.00
_cell.angle_gamma   90.00
#
_symmetry.space_group_name_H-M   'P 1'
#
loop_
_entity.id
_entity.type
_entity.pdbx_description
1 polymer ?
#
loop_
_entity_poly.entity_id
_entity_poly.type
_entity_poly.pdbx_seq_one_letter_code
_entity_poly.pdbx_strand_id
1 'polypeptide(L)'
;MKMNFLVLILLVFFVCNEDSNENIRISKEIETIEKLTTPDSLLTPGQRKVLNGAKLTLRHGYEYDMTMGYYITEYNDKGQYIGERVFPGGDINPDIGVCTDVIIRALRLGEVIDLQKALNEDIKKAVKDYPMHRWSSKKPDPNIDQRRVMNLEVWFGKYWTQLNTEDDWQPGDIVVWDMAKSGNSDHIGIVSDKIVNGRYWVIHNHPDPGFVAEEDKLFYWKISGHYRIKE
;
A
#
# COMPACT_ATOMS: atom_id res chain seq x y z
N MET A 1 20.98 -12.57 -60.77
CA MET A 1 19.71 -13.06 -60.17
C MET A 1 19.60 -12.43 -58.77
N LYS A 2 18.70 -11.42 -58.61
CA LYS A 2 18.17 -10.75 -57.37
C LYS A 2 19.22 -10.31 -56.29
N MET A 3 19.50 -9.02 -55.99
CA MET A 3 18.67 -7.92 -55.41
C MET A 3 18.17 -8.31 -53.99
N ASN A 4 18.52 -7.72 -52.82
CA ASN A 4 18.63 -6.32 -52.32
C ASN A 4 19.59 -6.25 -51.08
N PHE A 5 20.44 -5.23 -50.86
CA PHE A 5 20.24 -3.94 -50.11
C PHE A 5 19.72 -4.14 -48.65
N LEU A 6 20.26 -3.59 -47.54
CA LEU A 6 20.88 -2.28 -47.29
C LEU A 6 21.42 -2.20 -45.82
N VAL A 7 22.69 -1.75 -45.66
CA VAL A 7 23.31 -0.82 -44.67
C VAL A 7 22.97 -0.86 -43.16
N LEU A 8 24.01 -0.96 -42.30
CA LEU A 8 24.26 0.03 -41.23
C LEU A 8 25.71 0.00 -40.67
N ILE A 9 26.48 1.00 -41.11
CA ILE A 9 27.45 1.86 -40.37
C ILE A 9 28.50 1.18 -39.47
N LEU A 10 29.71 1.05 -40.04
CA LEU A 10 31.00 1.14 -39.33
C LEU A 10 31.43 2.62 -39.33
N LEU A 11 32.16 3.08 -38.28
CA LEU A 11 33.00 4.32 -38.15
C LEU A 11 32.69 5.00 -36.80
N VAL A 12 33.60 5.42 -35.91
CA VAL A 12 35.06 5.42 -35.77
C VAL A 12 35.37 5.59 -34.27
N PHE A 13 36.41 4.93 -33.76
CA PHE A 13 37.11 5.35 -32.55
C PHE A 13 37.78 6.72 -32.78
N PHE A 14 37.16 7.80 -32.34
CA PHE A 14 37.82 9.10 -32.18
C PHE A 14 37.80 9.47 -30.70
N VAL A 15 39.00 9.57 -30.12
CA VAL A 15 39.21 10.11 -28.78
C VAL A 15 38.84 11.59 -28.82
N CYS A 16 37.75 11.95 -28.12
CA CYS A 16 37.53 13.29 -27.63
C CYS A 16 37.28 13.21 -26.13
N ASN A 17 37.92 14.12 -25.41
CA ASN A 17 37.80 14.37 -24.00
C ASN A 17 36.35 14.80 -23.69
N GLU A 18 35.43 13.86 -23.55
CA GLU A 18 34.08 14.13 -23.04
C GLU A 18 34.20 14.33 -21.54
N ASP A 19 33.86 15.54 -21.10
CA ASP A 19 33.94 15.98 -19.72
C ASP A 19 33.36 14.91 -18.80
N SER A 20 34.22 14.27 -18.00
CA SER A 20 33.81 13.36 -16.93
C SER A 20 32.75 14.02 -16.04
N ASN A 21 32.79 15.34 -15.90
CA ASN A 21 31.78 16.16 -15.22
C ASN A 21 30.41 16.19 -15.91
N GLU A 22 30.35 16.10 -17.24
CA GLU A 22 29.11 16.07 -18.03
C GLU A 22 28.45 14.69 -17.94
N ASN A 23 29.24 13.61 -18.05
CA ASN A 23 28.75 12.25 -17.80
C ASN A 23 28.31 12.04 -16.33
N ILE A 24 29.00 12.64 -15.35
CA ILE A 24 28.59 12.65 -13.94
C ILE A 24 27.34 13.51 -13.72
N ARG A 25 27.18 14.61 -14.46
CA ARG A 25 25.96 15.44 -14.42
C ARG A 25 24.77 14.69 -14.98
N ILE A 26 24.92 14.06 -16.14
CA ILE A 26 23.88 13.25 -16.78
C ILE A 26 23.51 12.08 -15.88
N SER A 27 24.48 11.38 -15.27
CA SER A 27 24.18 10.30 -14.33
C SER A 27 23.46 10.80 -13.08
N LYS A 28 23.85 11.96 -12.54
CA LYS A 28 23.15 12.59 -11.40
C LYS A 28 21.76 13.09 -11.77
N GLU A 29 21.57 13.67 -12.95
CA GLU A 29 20.25 14.07 -13.45
C GLU A 29 19.37 12.85 -13.69
N ILE A 30 19.90 11.76 -14.25
CA ILE A 30 19.19 10.49 -14.40
C ILE A 30 18.85 9.90 -13.02
N GLU A 31 19.77 9.90 -12.06
CA GLU A 31 19.51 9.45 -10.67
C GLU A 31 18.48 10.35 -9.95
N THR A 32 18.47 11.65 -10.26
CA THR A 32 17.49 12.62 -9.74
C THR A 32 16.12 12.45 -10.40
N ILE A 33 16.07 12.10 -11.69
CA ILE A 33 14.85 11.75 -12.42
C ILE A 33 14.31 10.38 -11.96
N GLU A 34 15.18 9.44 -11.57
CA GLU A 34 14.81 8.13 -11.03
C GLU A 34 14.23 8.19 -9.60
N LYS A 35 14.39 9.30 -8.87
CA LYS A 35 13.84 9.50 -7.52
C LYS A 35 13.02 10.78 -7.43
N LEU A 36 12.09 10.96 -8.35
CA LEU A 36 11.06 11.99 -8.20
C LEU A 36 10.11 11.57 -7.08
N THR A 37 10.05 12.37 -6.02
CA THR A 37 9.00 12.28 -5.00
C THR A 37 8.02 13.44 -5.16
N THR A 38 6.74 13.21 -4.92
CA THR A 38 5.76 14.31 -4.89
C THR A 38 6.15 15.33 -3.81
N PRO A 39 6.21 16.63 -4.11
CA PRO A 39 6.47 17.64 -3.08
C PRO A 39 5.39 17.66 -1.98
N ASP A 40 5.81 17.62 -0.72
CA ASP A 40 4.94 17.64 0.48
C ASP A 40 3.91 18.80 0.51
N SER A 41 4.21 19.90 -0.20
CA SER A 41 3.36 21.08 -0.29
C SER A 41 2.06 20.86 -1.07
N LEU A 42 1.94 19.77 -1.82
CA LEU A 42 0.75 19.45 -2.64
C LEU A 42 -0.27 18.58 -1.89
N LEU A 43 0.11 17.98 -0.77
CA LEU A 43 -0.75 17.07 -0.01
C LEU A 43 -1.60 17.82 1.02
N THR A 44 -2.82 17.36 1.28
CA THR A 44 -3.59 17.84 2.43
C THR A 44 -2.95 17.40 3.76
N PRO A 45 -3.29 18.03 4.90
CA PRO A 45 -2.85 17.56 6.21
C PRO A 45 -3.16 16.08 6.46
N GLY A 46 -4.37 15.61 6.09
CA GLY A 46 -4.75 14.21 6.19
C GLY A 46 -3.87 13.30 5.33
N GLN A 47 -3.65 13.64 4.06
CA GLN A 47 -2.80 12.83 3.16
C GLN A 47 -1.37 12.70 3.70
N ARG A 48 -0.78 13.80 4.20
CA ARG A 48 0.56 13.75 4.81
C ARG A 48 0.60 12.81 6.00
N LYS A 49 -0.41 12.83 6.87
CA LYS A 49 -0.50 11.92 8.01
C LYS A 49 -0.53 10.46 7.57
N VAL A 50 -1.38 10.12 6.60
CA VAL A 50 -1.46 8.76 6.05
C VAL A 50 -0.12 8.33 5.45
N LEU A 51 0.48 9.16 4.60
CA LEU A 51 1.75 8.87 3.95
C LEU A 51 2.90 8.72 4.97
N ASN A 52 2.99 9.60 5.97
CA ASN A 52 4.00 9.51 7.03
C ASN A 52 3.86 8.20 7.82
N GLY A 53 2.63 7.82 8.16
CA GLY A 53 2.34 6.54 8.76
C GLY A 53 2.76 5.36 7.89
N ALA A 54 2.48 5.40 6.58
CA ALA A 54 2.88 4.37 5.63
C ALA A 54 4.41 4.25 5.48
N LYS A 55 5.13 5.37 5.52
CA LYS A 55 6.60 5.37 5.52
C LYS A 55 7.17 4.82 6.82
N LEU A 56 6.52 5.05 7.96
CA LEU A 56 6.90 4.43 9.23
C LEU A 56 6.70 2.91 9.20
N THR A 57 5.58 2.41 8.66
CA THR A 57 5.36 0.96 8.50
C THR A 57 6.38 0.34 7.55
N LEU A 58 6.67 0.99 6.42
CA LEU A 58 7.72 0.57 5.48
C LEU A 58 9.10 0.48 6.16
N ARG A 59 9.48 1.48 6.96
CA ARG A 59 10.77 1.49 7.68
C ARG A 59 10.91 0.39 8.71
N HIS A 60 9.80 -0.01 9.34
CA HIS A 60 9.85 -1.12 10.28
C HIS A 60 10.01 -2.48 9.58
N GLY A 61 9.54 -2.63 8.34
CA GLY A 61 9.88 -3.78 7.49
C GLY A 61 9.32 -5.12 7.97
N TYR A 62 8.10 -5.12 8.54
CA TYR A 62 7.47 -6.32 9.10
C TYR A 62 7.36 -7.47 8.08
N GLU A 63 7.62 -8.70 8.51
CA GLU A 63 7.51 -9.89 7.69
C GLU A 63 6.04 -10.21 7.35
N TYR A 64 5.84 -10.83 6.20
CA TYR A 64 4.55 -11.32 5.77
C TYR A 64 4.22 -12.63 6.48
N ASP A 65 3.09 -12.67 7.20
CA ASP A 65 2.66 -13.89 7.88
C ASP A 65 1.13 -14.09 7.82
N MET A 66 0.69 -15.00 6.95
CA MET A 66 -0.72 -15.42 6.89
C MET A 66 -1.13 -16.33 8.04
N THR A 67 -0.18 -17.00 8.70
CA THR A 67 -0.50 -17.85 9.84
C THR A 67 -1.17 -17.01 10.91
N MET A 68 -0.88 -15.71 11.01
CA MET A 68 -1.45 -14.77 11.99
C MET A 68 -2.63 -13.96 11.46
N GLY A 69 -2.94 -14.06 10.16
CA GLY A 69 -4.08 -13.40 9.52
C GLY A 69 -5.44 -13.82 10.09
N TYR A 70 -5.49 -14.93 10.87
CA TYR A 70 -6.72 -15.51 11.41
C TYR A 70 -6.73 -15.85 12.91
N TYR A 71 -5.67 -15.52 13.68
CA TYR A 71 -5.68 -15.78 15.14
C TYR A 71 -6.00 -14.54 15.98
N ILE A 72 -6.67 -14.81 17.10
CA ILE A 72 -6.78 -13.96 18.27
C ILE A 72 -5.45 -14.08 19.01
N THR A 73 -4.52 -13.17 18.79
CA THR A 73 -3.24 -13.18 19.50
C THR A 73 -2.79 -11.77 19.83
N GLU A 74 -2.84 -11.41 21.10
CA GLU A 74 -2.09 -10.29 21.65
C GLU A 74 -0.71 -10.75 22.12
N TYR A 75 0.29 -9.95 21.76
CA TYR A 75 1.60 -9.96 22.37
C TYR A 75 1.78 -8.66 23.16
N ASN A 76 2.41 -8.69 24.34
CA ASN A 76 2.74 -7.46 25.09
C ASN A 76 3.87 -6.67 24.41
N ASP A 77 4.24 -5.49 24.95
CA ASP A 77 5.34 -4.63 24.46
C ASP A 77 6.72 -5.30 24.43
N LYS A 78 6.81 -6.55 24.93
CA LYS A 78 8.00 -7.42 24.91
C LYS A 78 7.86 -8.61 23.95
N GLY A 79 6.82 -8.63 23.11
CA GLY A 79 6.58 -9.72 22.16
C GLY A 79 6.12 -11.03 22.81
N GLN A 80 5.48 -11.01 23.99
CA GLN A 80 5.01 -12.24 24.67
C GLN A 80 3.50 -12.44 24.51
N TYR A 81 3.06 -13.63 24.10
CA TYR A 81 1.64 -13.98 23.97
C TYR A 81 0.93 -13.93 25.34
N ILE A 82 -0.12 -13.11 25.47
CA ILE A 82 -0.83 -12.91 26.74
C ILE A 82 -2.30 -13.38 26.76
N GLY A 83 -2.87 -13.72 25.60
CA GLY A 83 -4.24 -14.27 25.53
C GLY A 83 -5.38 -13.27 25.83
N GLU A 84 -5.10 -11.97 25.87
CA GLU A 84 -6.09 -10.90 26.02
C GLU A 84 -6.55 -10.34 24.65
N ARG A 85 -7.53 -9.44 24.66
CA ARG A 85 -8.31 -9.02 23.48
C ARG A 85 -7.63 -7.85 22.75
N VAL A 86 -7.13 -8.11 21.52
CA VAL A 86 -6.43 -7.18 20.56
C VAL A 86 -7.18 -5.88 20.23
N PHE A 87 -8.37 -5.67 20.80
CA PHE A 87 -9.31 -4.65 20.38
C PHE A 87 -10.05 -4.01 21.57
N PRO A 88 -10.19 -2.65 21.59
CA PRO A 88 -9.49 -1.66 20.76
C PRO A 88 -8.07 -1.38 21.29
N GLY A 89 -7.17 -0.86 20.45
CA GLY A 89 -5.83 -0.42 20.85
C GLY A 89 -4.72 -1.48 20.87
N GLY A 90 -5.04 -2.76 20.64
CA GLY A 90 -4.05 -3.83 20.48
C GLY A 90 -3.62 -4.06 19.02
N ASP A 91 -2.49 -4.73 18.83
CA ASP A 91 -1.96 -5.20 17.55
C ASP A 91 -1.46 -6.66 17.71
N ILE A 92 -1.24 -7.36 16.61
CA ILE A 92 -0.45 -8.60 16.65
C ILE A 92 1.03 -8.28 16.92
N ASN A 93 1.88 -9.31 16.99
CA ASN A 93 3.33 -9.12 17.06
C ASN A 93 3.76 -8.04 16.03
N PRO A 94 4.44 -6.97 16.48
CA PRO A 94 4.80 -5.85 15.62
C PRO A 94 5.62 -6.31 14.42
N ASP A 95 6.46 -7.34 14.55
CA ASP A 95 7.40 -7.77 13.50
C ASP A 95 6.75 -8.49 12.32
N ILE A 96 5.45 -8.77 12.38
CA ILE A 96 4.72 -9.50 11.34
C ILE A 96 3.38 -8.84 11.00
N GLY A 97 2.82 -9.20 9.85
CA GLY A 97 1.45 -8.88 9.49
C GLY A 97 1.07 -9.23 8.06
N VAL A 98 -0.10 -8.77 7.64
CA VAL A 98 -0.59 -8.86 6.25
C VAL A 98 -0.89 -7.46 5.69
N CYS A 99 -1.42 -7.41 4.47
CA CYS A 99 -1.70 -6.15 3.76
C CYS A 99 -2.59 -5.17 4.53
N THR A 100 -3.63 -5.66 5.22
CA THR A 100 -4.51 -4.80 6.03
C THR A 100 -3.80 -4.19 7.24
N ASP A 101 -2.84 -4.89 7.84
CA ASP A 101 -2.10 -4.38 9.01
C ASP A 101 -1.22 -3.18 8.62
N VAL A 102 -0.74 -3.11 7.37
CA VAL A 102 -0.08 -1.91 6.84
C VAL A 102 -1.00 -0.70 6.92
N ILE A 103 -2.27 -0.85 6.54
CA ILE A 103 -3.26 0.24 6.57
C ILE A 103 -3.56 0.64 8.01
N ILE A 104 -3.86 -0.34 8.87
CA ILE A 104 -4.19 -0.11 10.28
C ILE A 104 -3.04 0.63 10.98
N ARG A 105 -1.80 0.13 10.83
CA ARG A 105 -0.62 0.72 11.46
C ARG A 105 -0.29 2.09 10.87
N ALA A 106 -0.42 2.27 9.56
CA ALA A 106 -0.19 3.57 8.93
C ALA A 106 -1.16 4.63 9.47
N LEU A 107 -2.46 4.33 9.58
CA LEU A 107 -3.44 5.28 10.12
C LEU A 107 -3.23 5.56 11.61
N ARG A 108 -2.73 4.59 12.37
CA ARG A 108 -2.38 4.79 13.79
C ARG A 108 -1.11 5.62 13.97
N LEU A 109 -0.02 5.24 13.30
CA LEU A 109 1.28 5.92 13.37
C LEU A 109 1.24 7.32 12.76
N GLY A 110 0.40 7.53 11.75
CA GLY A 110 0.12 8.83 11.16
C GLY A 110 -0.80 9.71 12.00
N GLU A 111 -1.30 9.23 13.15
CA GLU A 111 -2.27 9.93 13.99
C GLU A 111 -3.53 10.37 13.21
N VAL A 112 -4.03 9.49 12.35
CA VAL A 112 -5.26 9.67 11.59
C VAL A 112 -6.45 9.14 12.39
N ILE A 113 -6.44 7.84 12.68
CA ILE A 113 -7.52 7.15 13.40
C ILE A 113 -7.07 5.77 13.87
N ASP A 114 -7.70 5.25 14.94
CA ASP A 114 -7.69 3.81 15.21
C ASP A 114 -8.74 3.12 14.33
N LEU A 115 -8.32 2.69 13.13
CA LEU A 115 -9.20 2.08 12.12
C LEU A 115 -9.90 0.83 12.65
N GLN A 116 -9.23 0.04 13.50
CA GLN A 116 -9.84 -1.14 14.09
C GLN A 116 -11.09 -0.72 14.86
N LYS A 117 -10.95 0.25 15.78
CA LYS A 117 -12.03 0.77 16.62
C LYS A 117 -13.17 1.32 15.77
N ALA A 118 -12.83 2.19 14.82
CA ALA A 118 -13.81 2.85 13.97
C ALA A 118 -14.62 1.84 13.12
N LEU A 119 -13.95 0.84 12.54
CA LEU A 119 -14.60 -0.21 11.76
C LEU A 119 -15.54 -1.04 12.63
N ASN A 120 -15.07 -1.50 13.80
CA ASN A 120 -15.89 -2.33 14.67
C ASN A 120 -17.16 -1.61 15.15
N GLU A 121 -17.04 -0.33 15.48
CA GLU A 121 -18.18 0.50 15.87
C GLU A 121 -19.18 0.68 14.71
N ASP A 122 -18.72 0.86 13.47
CA ASP A 122 -19.61 0.94 12.31
C ASP A 122 -20.27 -0.40 12.00
N ILE A 123 -19.52 -1.51 12.01
CA ILE A 123 -20.07 -2.85 11.79
C ILE A 123 -21.19 -3.12 12.80
N LYS A 124 -21.00 -2.83 14.09
CA LYS A 124 -22.04 -3.03 15.12
C LYS A 124 -23.33 -2.25 14.84
N LYS A 125 -23.22 -1.05 14.26
CA LYS A 125 -24.36 -0.20 13.93
C LYS A 125 -25.05 -0.63 12.63
N ALA A 126 -24.28 -1.14 11.67
CA ALA A 126 -24.73 -1.36 10.30
C ALA A 126 -24.24 -2.70 9.70
N VAL A 127 -24.34 -3.80 10.46
CA VAL A 127 -23.85 -5.14 10.07
C VAL A 127 -24.27 -5.56 8.66
N LYS A 128 -25.49 -5.18 8.26
CA LYS A 128 -26.08 -5.53 6.95
C LYS A 128 -25.34 -4.93 5.74
N ASP A 129 -24.58 -3.86 5.95
CA ASP A 129 -23.81 -3.20 4.88
C ASP A 129 -22.53 -3.98 4.57
N TYR A 130 -22.09 -4.82 5.50
CA TYR A 130 -20.86 -5.59 5.40
C TYR A 130 -21.15 -6.99 4.83
N PRO A 131 -20.26 -7.54 3.98
CA PRO A 131 -20.49 -8.81 3.31
C PRO A 131 -20.22 -10.01 4.24
N MET A 132 -20.78 -10.00 5.45
CA MET A 132 -20.57 -11.01 6.50
C MET A 132 -20.90 -12.43 6.05
N HIS A 133 -21.81 -12.56 5.08
CA HIS A 133 -22.21 -13.84 4.49
C HIS A 133 -21.07 -14.59 3.78
N ARG A 134 -19.97 -13.91 3.47
CA ARG A 134 -18.79 -14.49 2.80
C ARG A 134 -17.93 -15.36 3.72
N TRP A 135 -18.12 -15.23 5.03
CA TRP A 135 -17.33 -15.96 6.03
C TRP A 135 -18.23 -16.87 6.86
N SER A 136 -17.61 -17.89 7.46
CA SER A 136 -18.33 -18.88 8.28
C SER A 136 -19.02 -18.24 9.49
N SER A 137 -18.48 -17.14 10.01
CA SER A 137 -19.14 -16.32 11.03
C SER A 137 -19.94 -15.19 10.37
N LYS A 138 -21.27 -15.25 10.53
CA LYS A 138 -22.20 -14.20 10.08
C LYS A 138 -22.39 -13.07 11.09
N LYS A 139 -21.72 -13.15 12.25
CA LYS A 139 -21.77 -12.14 13.30
C LYS A 139 -20.49 -11.32 13.27
N PRO A 140 -20.56 -10.02 13.64
CA PRO A 140 -19.36 -9.21 13.83
C PRO A 140 -18.38 -9.88 14.78
N ASP A 141 -17.11 -9.90 14.39
CA ASP A 141 -16.01 -10.43 15.17
C ASP A 141 -14.89 -9.38 15.25
N PRO A 142 -14.76 -8.68 16.39
CA PRO A 142 -13.76 -7.62 16.59
C PRO A 142 -12.31 -8.09 16.47
N ASN A 143 -12.05 -9.41 16.41
CA ASN A 143 -10.70 -9.93 16.29
C ASN A 143 -10.22 -10.06 14.84
N ILE A 144 -11.14 -10.15 13.88
CA ILE A 144 -10.81 -10.48 12.48
C ILE A 144 -11.45 -9.54 11.47
N ASP A 145 -12.51 -8.82 11.82
CA ASP A 145 -13.24 -8.00 10.88
C ASP A 145 -12.39 -6.89 10.23
N GLN A 146 -11.43 -6.34 10.98
CA GLN A 146 -10.45 -5.35 10.52
C GLN A 146 -9.41 -5.89 9.53
N ARG A 147 -9.24 -7.22 9.46
CA ARG A 147 -8.29 -7.87 8.53
C ARG A 147 -8.96 -8.34 7.25
N ARG A 148 -10.24 -8.04 7.07
CA ARG A 148 -10.99 -8.39 5.87
C ARG A 148 -10.99 -7.19 4.93
N VAL A 149 -10.28 -7.30 3.81
CA VAL A 149 -10.16 -6.24 2.80
C VAL A 149 -11.53 -5.69 2.40
N MET A 150 -12.51 -6.55 2.12
CA MET A 150 -13.87 -6.14 1.77
C MET A 150 -14.60 -5.38 2.90
N ASN A 151 -14.26 -5.59 4.17
CA ASN A 151 -14.82 -4.76 5.25
C ASN A 151 -14.18 -3.37 5.25
N LEU A 152 -12.87 -3.28 5.02
CA LEU A 152 -12.18 -1.99 4.90
C LEU A 152 -12.69 -1.20 3.70
N GLU A 153 -12.93 -1.85 2.58
CA GLU A 153 -13.51 -1.26 1.36
C GLU A 153 -14.89 -0.62 1.64
N VAL A 154 -15.77 -1.33 2.34
CA VAL A 154 -17.08 -0.79 2.79
C VAL A 154 -16.89 0.44 3.69
N TRP A 155 -15.96 0.37 4.65
CA TRP A 155 -15.72 1.47 5.58
C TRP A 155 -15.14 2.71 4.87
N PHE A 156 -14.13 2.54 4.03
CA PHE A 156 -13.56 3.63 3.24
C PHE A 156 -14.59 4.22 2.27
N GLY A 157 -15.43 3.40 1.65
CA GLY A 157 -16.54 3.90 0.82
C GLY A 157 -17.54 4.78 1.56
N LYS A 158 -17.74 4.58 2.87
CA LYS A 158 -18.60 5.43 3.71
C LYS A 158 -17.91 6.71 4.14
N TYR A 159 -16.66 6.61 4.61
CA TYR A 159 -16.03 7.68 5.38
C TYR A 159 -14.96 8.46 4.62
N TRP A 160 -14.44 7.93 3.52
CA TRP A 160 -13.43 8.57 2.69
C TRP A 160 -14.03 8.98 1.34
N THR A 161 -13.28 9.74 0.54
CA THR A 161 -13.68 10.11 -0.82
C THR A 161 -13.31 8.97 -1.75
N GLN A 162 -14.31 8.32 -2.33
CA GLN A 162 -14.09 7.33 -3.38
C GLN A 162 -13.75 8.04 -4.68
N LEU A 163 -12.68 7.59 -5.33
CA LEU A 163 -12.15 8.17 -6.57
C LEU A 163 -12.26 7.17 -7.73
N ASN A 164 -12.00 7.65 -8.94
CA ASN A 164 -11.92 6.81 -10.12
C ASN A 164 -10.69 5.88 -10.04
N THR A 165 -10.79 4.67 -10.58
CA THR A 165 -9.71 3.66 -10.47
C THR A 165 -8.69 3.73 -11.60
N GLU A 166 -8.80 4.69 -12.52
CA GLU A 166 -7.91 4.81 -13.68
C GLU A 166 -6.87 5.92 -13.50
N ASP A 167 -7.18 6.96 -12.72
CA ASP A 167 -6.41 8.21 -12.66
C ASP A 167 -6.55 8.92 -11.30
N ASP A 168 -6.07 10.18 -11.25
CA ASP A 168 -6.01 11.07 -10.07
C ASP A 168 -5.36 10.42 -8.85
N TRP A 169 -4.29 9.63 -9.06
CA TRP A 169 -3.54 9.03 -7.95
C TRP A 169 -2.71 10.10 -7.22
N GLN A 170 -2.78 10.08 -5.90
CA GLN A 170 -1.95 10.92 -5.04
C GLN A 170 -1.37 10.12 -3.87
N PRO A 171 -0.21 10.54 -3.35
CA PRO A 171 0.39 9.91 -2.18
C PRO A 171 -0.57 9.92 -0.97
N GLY A 172 -0.61 8.79 -0.25
CA GLY A 172 -1.51 8.59 0.88
C GLY A 172 -2.92 8.11 0.51
N ASP A 173 -3.24 7.97 -0.78
CA ASP A 173 -4.47 7.31 -1.19
C ASP A 173 -4.42 5.80 -0.86
N ILE A 174 -5.58 5.23 -0.54
CA ILE A 174 -5.76 3.79 -0.34
C ILE A 174 -6.18 3.16 -1.66
N VAL A 175 -5.50 2.10 -2.05
CA VAL A 175 -5.82 1.29 -3.23
C VAL A 175 -6.17 -0.12 -2.81
N VAL A 176 -7.20 -0.69 -3.44
CA VAL A 176 -7.71 -2.04 -3.20
C VAL A 176 -7.68 -2.82 -4.50
N TRP A 177 -7.31 -4.10 -4.44
CA TRP A 177 -7.23 -4.99 -5.60
C TRP A 177 -8.04 -6.29 -5.43
N ASP A 178 -8.52 -6.79 -6.56
CA ASP A 178 -9.03 -8.15 -6.80
C ASP A 178 -7.92 -8.95 -7.51
N MET A 179 -6.92 -9.39 -6.74
CA MET A 179 -5.73 -10.09 -7.25
C MET A 179 -6.11 -11.41 -7.92
N ALA A 180 -7.02 -12.16 -7.31
CA ALA A 180 -7.49 -13.44 -7.82
C ALA A 180 -8.44 -13.31 -9.02
N LYS A 181 -8.84 -12.09 -9.42
CA LYS A 181 -9.86 -11.81 -10.45
C LYS A 181 -11.16 -12.60 -10.21
N SER A 182 -11.50 -12.76 -8.93
CA SER A 182 -12.65 -13.51 -8.45
C SER A 182 -13.92 -12.66 -8.37
N GLY A 183 -13.80 -11.35 -8.62
CA GLY A 183 -14.85 -10.38 -8.34
C GLY A 183 -14.89 -9.93 -6.88
N ASN A 184 -13.86 -10.24 -6.09
CA ASN A 184 -13.79 -9.91 -4.67
C ASN A 184 -12.43 -9.33 -4.34
N SER A 185 -12.43 -8.21 -3.63
CA SER A 185 -11.20 -7.56 -3.16
C SER A 185 -10.49 -8.41 -2.12
N ASP A 186 -9.21 -8.69 -2.35
CA ASP A 186 -8.37 -9.58 -1.54
C ASP A 186 -7.03 -8.96 -1.13
N HIS A 187 -6.68 -7.78 -1.66
CA HIS A 187 -5.45 -7.08 -1.32
C HIS A 187 -5.64 -5.55 -1.21
N ILE A 188 -4.80 -4.89 -0.43
CA ILE A 188 -4.91 -3.45 -0.13
C ILE A 188 -3.53 -2.85 0.12
N GLY A 189 -3.35 -1.57 -0.22
CA GLY A 189 -2.10 -0.84 -0.09
C GLY A 189 -2.31 0.67 -0.06
N ILE A 190 -1.19 1.39 0.09
CA ILE A 190 -1.16 2.87 0.16
C ILE A 190 -0.30 3.38 -0.99
N VAL A 191 -0.78 4.37 -1.74
CA VAL A 191 0.01 5.03 -2.80
C VAL A 191 1.19 5.76 -2.17
N SER A 192 2.39 5.46 -2.64
CA SER A 192 3.63 6.10 -2.20
C SER A 192 3.80 7.47 -2.86
N ASP A 193 4.68 8.30 -2.30
CA ASP A 193 5.23 9.48 -2.96
C ASP A 193 6.33 9.16 -3.97
N LYS A 194 6.82 7.93 -4.03
CA LYS A 194 7.84 7.52 -5.00
C LYS A 194 7.24 7.39 -6.40
N ILE A 195 7.83 8.10 -7.35
CA ILE A 195 7.46 8.08 -8.77
C ILE A 195 8.65 7.56 -9.57
N VAL A 196 8.43 6.51 -10.37
CA VAL A 196 9.41 6.00 -11.33
C VAL A 196 8.75 5.90 -12.69
N ASN A 197 9.38 6.48 -13.72
CA ASN A 197 8.82 6.54 -15.08
C ASN A 197 7.38 7.07 -15.13
N GLY A 198 7.11 8.12 -14.33
CA GLY A 198 5.79 8.77 -14.26
C GLY A 198 4.70 7.97 -13.55
N ARG A 199 5.03 6.86 -12.89
CA ARG A 199 4.07 6.01 -12.18
C ARG A 199 4.37 5.97 -10.69
N TYR A 200 3.31 6.10 -9.89
CA TYR A 200 3.39 5.92 -8.45
C TYR A 200 3.65 4.46 -8.08
N TRP A 201 4.51 4.27 -7.10
CA TRP A 201 4.66 3.00 -6.40
C TRP A 201 3.63 2.88 -5.27
N VAL A 202 3.52 1.71 -4.68
CA VAL A 202 2.63 1.43 -3.56
C VAL A 202 3.38 0.81 -2.40
N ILE A 203 2.96 1.12 -1.18
CA ILE A 203 3.40 0.49 0.06
C ILE A 203 2.35 -0.54 0.47
N HIS A 204 2.75 -1.81 0.56
CA HIS A 204 1.88 -2.92 0.93
C HIS A 204 2.70 -4.08 1.53
N ASN A 205 2.02 -5.11 2.05
CA ASN A 205 2.67 -6.33 2.52
C ASN A 205 2.13 -7.52 1.71
N HIS A 206 3.02 -8.35 1.16
CA HIS A 206 2.68 -9.42 0.23
C HIS A 206 3.65 -10.62 0.41
N PRO A 207 3.25 -11.88 0.13
CA PRO A 207 4.14 -13.04 0.23
C PRO A 207 5.42 -12.93 -0.61
N ASP A 208 5.39 -12.15 -1.67
CA ASP A 208 6.55 -11.77 -2.48
C ASP A 208 6.69 -10.24 -2.39
N PRO A 209 7.75 -9.69 -1.77
CA PRO A 209 8.98 -10.36 -1.33
C PRO A 209 8.92 -10.99 0.08
N GLY A 210 7.74 -11.01 0.73
CA GLY A 210 7.56 -11.61 2.05
C GLY A 210 7.70 -10.64 3.21
N PHE A 211 7.59 -9.33 2.95
CA PHE A 211 7.62 -8.26 3.95
C PHE A 211 6.95 -7.00 3.40
N VAL A 212 6.77 -5.99 4.25
CA VAL A 212 6.28 -4.66 3.81
C VAL A 212 7.25 -4.04 2.82
N ALA A 213 6.80 -3.85 1.59
CA ALA A 213 7.61 -3.35 0.50
C ALA A 213 7.00 -2.09 -0.13
N GLU A 214 7.86 -1.31 -0.77
CA GLU A 214 7.47 -0.24 -1.67
C GLU A 214 7.76 -0.71 -3.10
N GLU A 215 6.73 -0.93 -3.91
CA GLU A 215 6.85 -1.60 -5.21
C GLU A 215 6.03 -0.94 -6.33
N ASP A 216 6.45 -1.14 -7.58
CA ASP A 216 5.68 -0.80 -8.79
C ASP A 216 4.55 -1.81 -9.03
N LYS A 217 3.57 -1.82 -8.14
CA LYS A 217 2.42 -2.75 -8.17
C LYS A 217 1.06 -2.07 -8.31
N LEU A 218 1.01 -0.73 -8.40
CA LEU A 218 -0.25 0.03 -8.46
C LEU A 218 -1.22 -0.52 -9.52
N PHE A 219 -0.71 -0.75 -10.73
CA PHE A 219 -1.48 -1.25 -11.88
C PHE A 219 -1.19 -2.73 -12.20
N TYR A 220 -0.52 -3.47 -11.31
CA TYR A 220 -0.13 -4.86 -11.58
C TYR A 220 -1.31 -5.83 -11.44
N TRP A 221 -2.21 -5.57 -10.47
CA TRP A 221 -3.44 -6.34 -10.27
C TRP A 221 -4.67 -5.52 -10.66
N LYS A 222 -5.82 -6.20 -10.76
CA LYS A 222 -7.09 -5.55 -11.05
C LYS A 222 -7.49 -4.66 -9.87
N ILE A 223 -7.49 -3.35 -10.08
CA ILE A 223 -7.94 -2.37 -9.08
C ILE A 223 -9.46 -2.50 -8.90
N SER A 224 -9.91 -2.58 -7.65
CA SER A 224 -11.32 -2.66 -7.27
C SER A 224 -11.78 -1.47 -6.43
N GLY A 225 -10.85 -0.71 -5.84
CA GLY A 225 -11.17 0.49 -5.06
C GLY A 225 -10.01 1.49 -5.00
N HIS A 226 -10.38 2.78 -4.92
CA HIS A 226 -9.47 3.91 -4.79
C HIS A 226 -10.11 4.94 -3.85
N TYR A 227 -9.44 5.29 -2.75
CA TYR A 227 -9.98 6.15 -1.70
C TYR A 227 -8.97 7.18 -1.20
N ARG A 228 -9.43 8.42 -1.04
CA ARG A 228 -8.66 9.53 -0.45
C ARG A 228 -9.31 10.03 0.83
N ILE A 229 -8.50 10.35 1.84
CA ILE A 229 -8.97 10.86 3.12
C ILE A 229 -9.82 12.13 2.93
N LYS A 230 -10.91 12.23 3.69
CA LYS A 230 -11.70 13.47 3.80
C LYS A 230 -11.11 14.33 4.92
N GLU A 231 -10.97 15.63 4.64
CA GLU A 231 -10.59 16.64 5.64
C GLU A 231 -11.77 17.07 6.51
#